data_AF-A0A926H1Q2-F1
#
_entry.id   AF-A0A926H1Q2-F1
#
_cell.length_a   1.000
_cell.length_b   1.000
_cell.length_c   1.000
_cell.angle_alpha   90.00
_cell.angle_beta   90.00
_cell.angle_gamma   90.00
#
_symmetry.space_group_name_H-M   'P 1'
#
loop_
_entity.id
_entity.type
_entity.pdbx_description
1 polymer ?
#
loop_
_entity_poly.entity_id
_entity_poly.type
_entity_poly.pdbx_seq_one_letter_code
_entity_poly.pdbx_strand_id
1 'polypeptide(L)'
;MWKTFFGDIPRGQLVMFIDGDPLSCHPDNLRLISRQQNMPRNWNPLKAAQTMKQLYAENRVNNPSRWLRDEFVLRTVSRDPIVQEHIRTQVPVLIRLKRELLLLKRNKKSNSSVNDLLR
;
A
#
# COMPACT_ATOMS: atom_id res chain seq x y z
N MET A 1 -27.35 5.62 -21.28
CA MET A 1 -28.72 5.42 -20.78
C MET A 1 -29.25 6.63 -20.03
N TRP A 2 -28.67 7.05 -18.90
CA TRP A 2 -29.12 8.26 -18.15
C TRP A 2 -29.39 9.48 -19.05
N LYS A 3 -28.40 9.84 -19.89
CA LYS A 3 -28.48 10.98 -20.81
C LYS A 3 -29.66 10.94 -21.78
N THR A 4 -30.13 9.74 -22.12
CA THR A 4 -31.27 9.54 -23.03
C THR A 4 -32.60 9.90 -22.37
N PHE A 5 -32.74 9.69 -21.06
CA PHE A 5 -34.00 9.93 -20.32
C PHE A 5 -34.02 11.27 -19.58
N PHE A 6 -32.88 11.66 -18.98
CA PHE A 6 -32.81 12.78 -18.03
C PHE A 6 -31.87 13.92 -18.48
N GLY A 7 -31.14 13.74 -19.60
CA GLY A 7 -30.18 14.72 -20.10
C GLY A 7 -28.82 14.69 -19.38
N ASP A 8 -28.09 15.80 -19.43
CA ASP A 8 -26.73 15.86 -18.91
C ASP A 8 -26.66 15.81 -17.37
N ILE A 9 -25.59 15.19 -16.86
CA ILE A 9 -25.35 15.09 -15.41
C ILE A 9 -24.76 16.41 -14.90
N PRO A 10 -25.38 17.09 -13.93
CA PRO A 10 -24.86 18.33 -13.36
C PRO A 10 -23.47 18.15 -12.74
N ARG A 11 -22.64 19.20 -12.79
CA ARG A 11 -21.28 19.16 -12.23
C ARG A 11 -21.33 18.84 -10.73
N GLY A 12 -20.51 17.87 -10.31
CA GLY A 12 -20.40 17.48 -8.90
C GLY A 12 -21.48 16.48 -8.44
N GLN A 13 -22.35 16.04 -9.33
CA GLN A 13 -23.29 14.95 -9.09
C GLN A 13 -22.83 13.65 -9.75
N LEU A 14 -23.38 12.54 -9.28
CA LEU A 14 -23.12 11.19 -9.73
C LEU A 14 -24.46 10.44 -9.80
N VAL A 15 -24.57 9.52 -10.76
CA VAL A 15 -25.70 8.59 -10.83
C VAL A 15 -25.43 7.42 -9.89
N MET A 16 -26.43 7.05 -9.09
CA MET A 16 -26.40 5.94 -8.16
C MET A 16 -27.59 5.02 -8.43
N PHE A 17 -27.35 3.71 -8.36
CA PHE A 17 -28.40 2.70 -8.33
C PHE A 17 -29.08 2.70 -6.95
N ILE A 18 -30.41 2.78 -6.92
CA ILE A 18 -31.18 2.83 -5.68
C ILE A 18 -31.13 1.48 -4.97
N ASP A 19 -31.26 0.39 -5.72
CA ASP A 19 -31.15 -0.99 -5.25
C ASP A 19 -29.71 -1.47 -4.99
N GLY A 20 -28.72 -0.74 -5.51
CA GLY A 20 -27.30 -1.10 -5.43
C GLY A 20 -26.86 -2.17 -6.45
N ASP A 21 -27.74 -2.62 -7.34
CA ASP A 21 -27.43 -3.57 -8.41
C ASP A 21 -27.01 -2.81 -9.68
N PRO A 22 -25.74 -2.89 -10.11
CA PRO A 22 -25.27 -2.22 -11.31
C PRO A 22 -25.86 -2.79 -12.62
N LEU A 23 -26.50 -3.96 -12.58
CA LEU A 23 -27.14 -4.56 -13.75
C LEU A 23 -28.58 -4.08 -13.95
N SER A 24 -29.22 -3.58 -12.88
CA SER A 24 -30.59 -3.03 -12.89
C SER A 24 -30.60 -1.62 -13.46
N CYS A 25 -30.56 -1.50 -14.80
CA CYS A 25 -30.42 -0.22 -15.49
C CYS A 25 -31.73 0.56 -15.71
N HIS A 26 -32.84 0.18 -15.09
CA HIS A 26 -34.11 0.90 -15.30
C HIS A 26 -34.02 2.38 -14.85
N PRO A 27 -34.60 3.34 -15.60
CA PRO A 27 -34.51 4.76 -15.26
C PRO A 27 -35.02 5.07 -13.85
N ASP A 28 -36.04 4.34 -13.39
CA ASP A 28 -36.61 4.47 -12.06
C ASP A 28 -35.68 3.99 -10.93
N ASN A 29 -34.70 3.15 -11.25
CA ASN A 29 -33.67 2.68 -10.30
C ASN A 29 -32.45 3.61 -10.24
N LEU A 30 -32.43 4.68 -11.04
CA LEU A 30 -31.31 5.61 -11.08
C LEU A 30 -31.69 6.90 -10.36
N ARG A 31 -30.77 7.42 -9.54
CA ARG A 31 -30.91 8.75 -8.95
C ARG A 31 -29.62 9.53 -9.00
N LEU A 32 -29.73 10.86 -9.04
CA LEU A 32 -28.60 11.76 -8.83
C LEU A 32 -28.34 11.96 -7.34
N ILE A 33 -27.08 11.87 -6.97
CA ILE A 33 -26.58 12.22 -5.64
C ILE A 33 -25.37 13.14 -5.78
N SER A 34 -25.11 13.97 -4.77
CA SER A 34 -23.87 14.75 -4.74
C SER A 34 -22.67 13.86 -4.39
N ARG A 35 -21.47 14.25 -4.82
CA ARG A 35 -20.22 13.60 -4.37
C ARG A 35 -20.09 13.54 -2.84
N GLN A 36 -20.55 14.60 -2.17
CA GLN A 36 -20.56 14.67 -0.70
C GLN A 36 -21.48 13.62 -0.07
N GLN A 37 -22.65 13.38 -0.65
CA GLN A 37 -23.57 12.32 -0.21
C GLN A 37 -23.03 10.91 -0.51
N ASN A 38 -22.24 10.76 -1.58
CA ASN A 38 -21.66 9.47 -1.94
C ASN A 38 -20.46 9.08 -1.05
N MET A 39 -19.69 10.06 -0.59
CA MET A 39 -18.48 9.85 0.22
C MET A 39 -18.69 8.95 1.46
N PRO A 40 -19.70 9.18 2.34
CA PRO A 40 -19.93 8.32 3.49
C PRO A 40 -20.39 6.91 3.11
N ARG A 41 -21.02 6.71 1.94
CA ARG A 41 -21.42 5.38 1.48
C ARG A 41 -20.23 4.50 1.11
N ASN A 42 -19.14 5.12 0.67
CA ASN A 42 -17.88 4.43 0.41
C ASN A 42 -16.99 4.29 1.65
N TRP A 43 -17.41 4.80 2.82
CA TRP A 43 -16.65 4.73 4.05
C TRP A 43 -16.77 3.34 4.69
N ASN A 44 -15.88 2.43 4.30
CA ASN A 44 -15.75 1.12 4.90
C ASN A 44 -14.33 0.94 5.49
N PRO A 45 -14.12 1.23 6.78
CA PRO A 45 -12.80 1.19 7.40
C PRO A 45 -12.19 -0.22 7.44
N LEU A 46 -13.03 -1.25 7.56
CA LEU A 46 -12.57 -2.64 7.56
C LEU A 46 -12.02 -3.04 6.19
N LYS A 47 -12.74 -2.70 5.12
CA LYS A 47 -12.27 -2.92 3.74
C LYS A 47 -10.97 -2.16 3.48
N ALA A 48 -10.91 -0.88 3.89
CA ALA A 48 -9.71 -0.07 3.74
C ALA A 48 -8.51 -0.68 4.49
N ALA A 49 -8.70 -1.13 5.73
CA ALA A 49 -7.64 -1.78 6.52
C ALA A 49 -7.14 -3.08 5.86
N GLN A 50 -8.05 -3.90 5.31
CA GLN A 50 -7.70 -5.12 4.59
C GLN A 50 -6.90 -4.82 3.32
N THR A 51 -7.36 -3.86 2.50
CA THR A 51 -6.64 -3.41 1.30
C THR A 51 -5.25 -2.89 1.66
N MET A 52 -5.13 -2.07 2.71
CA MET A 52 -3.82 -1.59 3.17
C MET A 52 -2.92 -2.75 3.61
N LYS A 53 -3.45 -3.73 4.36
CA LYS A 53 -2.68 -4.91 4.79
C LYS A 53 -2.15 -5.71 3.58
N GLN A 54 -2.97 -5.90 2.55
CA GLN A 54 -2.58 -6.57 1.30
C GLN A 54 -1.51 -5.77 0.56
N LEU A 55 -1.74 -4.47 0.35
CA LEU A 55 -0.76 -3.59 -0.28
C LEU A 55 0.57 -3.55 0.47
N TYR A 56 0.56 -3.59 1.80
CA TYR A 56 1.80 -3.68 2.59
C TYR A 56 2.48 -5.03 2.45
N ALA A 57 1.73 -6.13 2.38
CA ALA A 57 2.29 -7.46 2.15
C ALA A 57 2.91 -7.56 0.75
N GLU A 58 2.20 -7.13 -0.28
CA GLU A 58 2.66 -7.09 -1.68
C GLU A 58 3.84 -6.14 -1.87
N ASN A 59 3.77 -4.93 -1.33
CA ASN A 59 4.89 -4.00 -1.36
C ASN A 59 6.08 -4.53 -0.57
N ARG A 60 5.90 -5.34 0.47
CA ARG A 60 7.03 -5.94 1.18
C ARG A 60 7.81 -6.93 0.31
N VAL A 61 7.12 -7.59 -0.63
CA VAL A 61 7.72 -8.49 -1.63
C VAL A 61 8.43 -7.68 -2.72
N ASN A 62 7.76 -6.65 -3.25
CA ASN A 62 8.25 -5.90 -4.42
C ASN A 62 9.15 -4.70 -4.08
N ASN A 63 9.04 -4.18 -2.86
CA ASN A 63 9.74 -3.00 -2.38
C ASN A 63 10.25 -3.28 -0.95
N PRO A 64 11.44 -3.89 -0.83
CA PRO A 64 11.96 -4.25 0.48
C PRO A 64 11.99 -3.01 1.36
N SER A 65 11.70 -3.22 2.65
CA SER A 65 11.67 -2.14 3.63
C SER A 65 12.89 -1.24 3.46
N ARG A 66 12.74 0.09 3.65
CA ARG A 66 13.79 1.09 3.39
C ARG A 66 15.19 0.69 3.88
N TRP A 67 15.27 -0.05 4.99
CA TRP A 67 16.51 -0.51 5.61
C TRP A 67 17.15 -1.77 4.99
N LEU A 68 16.51 -2.40 4.02
CA LEU A 68 17.04 -3.54 3.26
C LEU A 68 17.38 -3.17 1.82
N ARG A 69 17.05 -1.95 1.40
CA ARG A 69 17.49 -1.41 0.12
C ARG A 69 19.00 -1.26 0.08
N ASP A 70 19.57 -1.40 -1.10
CA ASP A 70 21.02 -1.43 -1.31
C ASP A 70 21.68 -0.15 -0.85
N GLU A 71 21.03 0.99 -1.07
CA GLU A 71 21.53 2.30 -0.62
C GLU A 71 21.65 2.34 0.90
N PHE A 72 20.70 1.74 1.62
CA PHE A 72 20.79 1.68 3.08
C PHE A 72 21.87 0.71 3.53
N VAL A 73 21.92 -0.48 2.93
CA VAL A 73 22.88 -1.52 3.28
C VAL A 73 24.31 -1.02 3.06
N LEU A 74 24.58 -0.41 1.91
CA LEU A 74 25.88 0.18 1.57
C LEU A 74 26.30 1.26 2.57
N ARG A 75 25.36 2.11 3.03
CA ARG A 75 25.62 3.09 4.09
C ARG A 75 26.00 2.46 5.43
N THR A 76 25.59 1.22 5.71
CA THR A 76 26.02 0.47 6.90
C THR A 76 27.38 -0.21 6.75
N VAL A 77 27.92 -0.26 5.53
CA VAL A 77 29.23 -0.85 5.23
C VAL A 77 30.30 0.24 5.16
N SER A 78 30.04 1.34 4.44
CA SER A 78 30.95 2.48 4.33
C SER A 78 30.17 3.80 4.16
N ARG A 79 30.78 4.93 4.53
CA ARG A 79 30.26 6.28 4.25
C ARG A 79 30.80 6.88 2.95
N ASP A 80 31.89 6.32 2.41
CA ASP A 80 32.54 6.80 1.19
C ASP A 80 31.78 6.34 -0.07
N PRO A 81 31.31 7.25 -0.94
CA PRO A 81 30.61 6.90 -2.18
C PRO A 81 31.41 6.04 -3.15
N ILE A 82 32.74 6.24 -3.25
CA ILE A 82 33.59 5.50 -4.19
C ILE A 82 33.64 4.03 -3.77
N VAL A 83 33.85 3.78 -2.48
CA VAL A 83 33.86 2.43 -1.90
C VAL A 83 32.47 1.79 -2.03
N GLN A 84 31.39 2.53 -1.84
CA GLN A 84 30.03 2.01 -2.02
C GLN A 84 29.77 1.54 -3.46
N GLU A 85 30.21 2.33 -4.45
CA GLU A 85 30.05 1.97 -5.86
C GLU A 85 30.93 0.78 -6.25
N HIS A 86 32.14 0.71 -5.72
CA HIS A 86 33.00 -0.47 -5.89
C HIS A 86 32.35 -1.74 -5.31
N ILE A 87 31.79 -1.68 -4.09
CA ILE A 87 31.08 -2.82 -3.49
C ILE A 87 29.86 -3.21 -4.32
N ARG A 88 29.10 -2.23 -4.82
CA ARG A 88 27.92 -2.46 -5.66
C ARG A 88 28.25 -3.22 -6.93
N THR A 89 29.33 -2.84 -7.60
CA THR A 89 29.70 -3.40 -8.91
C THR A 89 30.53 -4.67 -8.78
N GLN A 90 31.51 -4.70 -7.87
CA GLN A 90 32.51 -5.77 -7.79
C GLN A 90 32.18 -6.84 -6.74
N VAL A 91 31.41 -6.50 -5.69
CA VAL A 91 31.18 -7.40 -4.55
C VAL A 91 29.70 -7.44 -4.11
N PRO A 92 28.76 -7.77 -5.03
CA PRO A 92 27.32 -7.78 -4.70
C PRO A 92 26.95 -8.80 -3.60
N VAL A 93 27.75 -9.87 -3.44
CA VAL A 93 27.58 -10.87 -2.37
C VAL A 93 27.65 -10.26 -0.98
N LEU A 94 28.49 -9.22 -0.78
CA LEU A 94 28.62 -8.55 0.50
C LEU A 94 27.33 -7.82 0.88
N ILE A 95 26.65 -7.22 -0.11
CA ILE A 95 25.35 -6.57 0.10
C ILE A 95 24.31 -7.59 0.55
N ARG A 96 24.26 -8.76 -0.09
CA ARG A 96 23.35 -9.86 0.29
C ARG A 96 23.60 -10.32 1.73
N LEU A 97 24.84 -10.63 2.08
CA LEU A 97 25.21 -11.08 3.43
C LEU A 97 24.89 -10.01 4.50
N LYS A 98 25.15 -8.73 4.19
CA LYS A 98 24.84 -7.64 5.10
C LYS A 98 23.33 -7.46 5.28
N ARG A 99 22.52 -7.62 4.22
CA ARG A 99 21.04 -7.65 4.33
C ARG A 99 20.57 -8.77 5.27
N GLU A 100 21.09 -9.98 5.10
CA GLU A 100 20.76 -11.13 5.96
C GLU A 100 21.12 -10.88 7.42
N LEU A 101 22.31 -10.32 7.67
CA LEU A 101 22.75 -9.96 9.02
C LEU A 101 21.83 -8.90 9.67
N LEU A 102 21.39 -7.89 8.91
CA LEU A 102 20.45 -6.87 9.40
C LEU A 102 19.08 -7.48 9.72
N LEU A 103 18.60 -8.42 8.91
CA LEU A 103 17.36 -9.18 9.17
C LEU A 103 17.46 -9.98 10.48
N LEU A 104 18.55 -10.74 10.66
CA LEU A 104 18.78 -11.54 11.85
C LEU A 104 18.85 -10.69 13.13
N LYS A 105 19.57 -9.55 13.10
CA LYS A 105 19.64 -8.62 14.23
C LYS A 105 18.27 -8.08 14.63
N ARG A 106 17.42 -7.79 13.64
CA ARG A 106 16.07 -7.27 13.89
C ARG A 106 15.15 -8.32 14.49
N ASN A 107 15.18 -9.54 13.94
CA ASN A 107 14.39 -10.66 14.47
C ASN A 107 14.81 -11.02 15.91
N LYS A 108 16.11 -10.93 16.22
CA LYS A 108 16.60 -11.09 17.60
C LYS A 108 16.02 -10.02 18.53
N LYS A 109 15.98 -8.76 18.09
CA LYS A 109 15.42 -7.65 18.89
C LYS A 109 13.91 -7.82 19.12
N SER A 110 13.14 -8.24 18.12
CA SER A 110 11.69 -8.49 18.29
C SER A 110 11.44 -9.62 19.28
N ASN A 111 12.21 -10.70 19.21
CA ASN A 111 12.03 -11.85 20.12
C ASN A 111 12.40 -11.52 21.57
N SER A 112 13.43 -10.69 21.79
CA SER A 112 13.76 -10.19 23.13
C SER A 112 12.61 -9.38 23.73
N SER A 113 12.05 -8.45 22.95
CA SER A 113 10.96 -7.59 23.42
C SER A 113 9.68 -8.34 23.78
N VAL A 114 9.42 -9.49 23.16
CA VAL A 114 8.25 -10.34 23.50
C VAL A 114 8.48 -11.08 24.81
N ASN A 115 9.70 -11.59 25.04
CA ASN A 115 10.05 -12.29 26.28
C ASN A 115 10.06 -11.35 27.50
N ASP A 116 10.41 -10.07 27.30
CA ASP A 116 10.40 -9.06 28.36
C ASP A 116 8.98 -8.63 28.78
N LEU A 117 7.97 -8.84 27.93
CA LEU A 117 6.55 -8.55 28.23
C LEU A 117 5.82 -9.71 28.92
N LEU A 118 6.42 -10.90 28.96
CA LEU A 118 5.86 -12.12 29.55
C LEU A 118 6.45 -12.45 30.93
N ARG A 119 7.27 -11.55 31.48
CA ARG A 119 7.84 -11.61 32.84
C ARG A 119 7.25 -10.53 33.71
#